data_AF-A0A2G6GJZ2-F1
#
_entry.id   AF-A0A2G6GJZ2-F1
#
_cell.length_a   1.000
_cell.length_b   1.000
_cell.length_c   1.000
_cell.angle_alpha   90.00
_cell.angle_beta   90.00
_cell.angle_gamma   90.00
#
_symmetry.space_group_name_H-M   'P 1'
#
loop_
_entity.id
_entity.type
_entity.pdbx_description
1 polymer ?
#
loop_
_entity_poly.entity_id
_entity_poly.type
_entity_poly.pdbx_seq_one_letter_code
_entity_poly.pdbx_strand_id
1 'polypeptide(L)'
;MIKSIFSQFAGLVSEWNTQNNLAKKTLESYDVKKQTEIIKDKVVDELNKLNDFNSFKKSKHSQYLLSVYPDLKPVDYIEFGGQKFFLSPIIKSGKYSQVVGFVEVDGKLESRLFYKSYSDGGWRSTPGQRFDMAYSKGEDIRGYSYTVTTKVVDALGVKIDSIEQKIEGNILPYFGKVLKFAETDILHPINSDSMISEVKAYDDNGVLDRFSVYKPGYLGRNLETVDDIILVIKQLNNKYPDGFIPDFNKRLIKNSYFINHTIAGKTKIEVFEGTLNGRKILWEMAQRIDRPQEVWISNIRLLDSKLSSFGVDSEFINCGILNNKPFEYATQLPFSFLPRENGYVNITSILAYLEPIKRYKKYLEENRKQ
;
A
#
# COMPACT_ATOMS: atom_id res chain seq x y z
N MET A 1 -3.92 -69.62 4.59
CA MET A 1 -3.69 -68.79 3.39
C MET A 1 -5.01 -68.24 2.81
N ILE A 2 -6.00 -69.08 2.48
CA ILE A 2 -7.30 -68.65 1.89
C ILE A 2 -8.06 -67.64 2.77
N LYS A 3 -8.17 -67.85 4.09
CA LYS A 3 -8.83 -66.89 5.01
C LYS A 3 -8.20 -65.49 5.04
N SER A 4 -6.89 -65.39 4.80
CA SER A 4 -6.16 -64.12 4.78
C SER A 4 -6.51 -63.29 3.54
N ILE A 5 -6.64 -63.97 2.39
CA ILE A 5 -7.00 -63.35 1.10
C ILE A 5 -8.44 -62.83 1.13
N PHE A 6 -9.38 -63.58 1.71
CA PHE A 6 -10.76 -63.13 1.87
C PHE A 6 -10.89 -61.91 2.81
N SER A 7 -10.09 -61.85 3.87
CA SER A 7 -10.04 -60.69 4.78
C SER A 7 -9.53 -59.43 4.08
N GLN A 8 -8.44 -59.56 3.30
CA GLN A 8 -7.89 -58.45 2.52
C GLN A 8 -8.85 -57.96 1.43
N PHE A 9 -9.54 -58.88 0.75
CA PHE A 9 -10.53 -58.53 -0.27
C PHE A 9 -11.75 -57.82 0.33
N ALA A 10 -12.23 -58.28 1.50
CA ALA A 10 -13.32 -57.61 2.21
C ALA A 10 -12.93 -56.19 2.67
N GLY A 11 -11.68 -55.98 3.08
CA GLY A 11 -11.13 -54.65 3.40
C GLY A 11 -11.17 -53.70 2.20
N LEU A 12 -10.67 -54.15 1.04
CA LEU A 12 -10.67 -53.35 -0.19
C LEU A 12 -12.07 -52.98 -0.69
N VAL A 13 -13.03 -53.92 -0.58
CA VAL A 13 -14.44 -53.65 -0.93
C VAL A 13 -15.07 -52.64 0.02
N SER A 14 -14.74 -52.69 1.32
CA SER A 14 -15.21 -51.72 2.30
C SER A 14 -14.66 -50.31 2.05
N GLU A 15 -13.36 -50.20 1.73
CA GLU A 15 -12.72 -48.93 1.38
C GLU A 15 -13.31 -48.33 0.09
N TRP A 16 -13.51 -49.15 -0.95
CA TRP A 16 -14.14 -48.73 -2.20
C TRP A 16 -15.56 -48.21 -1.99
N ASN A 17 -16.37 -48.91 -1.18
CA ASN A 17 -17.72 -48.47 -0.84
C ASN A 17 -17.71 -47.16 -0.04
N THR A 18 -16.74 -46.97 0.85
CA THR A 18 -16.59 -45.74 1.65
C THR A 18 -16.24 -44.56 0.75
N GLN A 19 -15.27 -44.72 -0.17
CA GLN A 19 -14.89 -43.67 -1.11
C GLN A 19 -16.02 -43.31 -2.09
N ASN A 20 -16.76 -44.30 -2.60
CA ASN A 20 -17.91 -44.05 -3.47
C ASN A 20 -19.04 -43.31 -2.75
N ASN A 21 -19.33 -43.65 -1.50
CA ASN A 21 -20.33 -42.92 -0.71
C ASN A 21 -19.89 -41.48 -0.43
N LEU A 22 -18.59 -41.23 -0.23
CA LEU A 22 -18.05 -39.89 -0.06
C LEU A 22 -18.16 -39.07 -1.35
N ALA A 23 -17.80 -39.65 -2.49
CA ALA A 23 -17.93 -39.03 -3.81
C ALA A 23 -19.39 -38.72 -4.15
N LYS A 24 -20.30 -39.65 -3.86
CA LYS A 24 -21.74 -39.47 -4.06
C LYS A 24 -22.31 -38.35 -3.18
N LYS A 25 -21.97 -38.30 -1.89
CA LYS A 25 -22.35 -37.18 -1.01
C LYS A 25 -21.76 -35.84 -1.48
N THR A 26 -20.55 -35.85 -2.02
CA THR A 26 -19.90 -34.63 -2.57
C THR A 26 -20.63 -34.14 -3.82
N LEU A 27 -21.03 -35.05 -4.72
CA LEU A 27 -21.84 -34.73 -5.90
C LEU A 27 -23.27 -34.31 -5.55
N GLU A 28 -23.89 -34.95 -4.57
CA GLU A 28 -25.25 -34.60 -4.08
C GLU A 28 -25.28 -33.25 -3.34
N SER A 29 -24.19 -32.86 -2.70
CA SER A 29 -24.03 -31.53 -2.09
C SER A 29 -23.58 -30.45 -3.08
N TYR A 30 -23.23 -30.84 -4.31
CA TYR A 30 -22.89 -29.92 -5.40
C TYR A 30 -24.17 -29.43 -6.09
N ASP A 31 -24.79 -28.41 -5.51
CA ASP A 31 -25.97 -27.76 -6.09
C ASP A 31 -25.57 -26.98 -7.35
N VAL A 32 -25.73 -27.65 -8.50
CA VAL A 32 -25.44 -27.11 -9.83
C VAL A 32 -26.20 -25.80 -10.08
N LYS A 33 -27.43 -25.64 -9.55
CA LYS A 33 -28.21 -24.40 -9.72
C LYS A 33 -27.56 -23.25 -8.95
N LYS A 34 -27.21 -23.47 -7.68
CA LYS A 34 -26.51 -22.49 -6.86
C LYS A 34 -25.16 -22.10 -7.45
N GLN A 35 -24.39 -23.06 -7.97
CA GLN A 35 -23.12 -22.76 -8.65
C GLN A 35 -23.32 -21.99 -9.95
N THR A 36 -24.37 -22.32 -10.71
CA THR A 36 -24.72 -21.60 -11.94
C THR A 36 -25.16 -20.16 -11.65
N GLU A 37 -25.91 -19.92 -10.58
CA GLU A 37 -26.27 -18.56 -10.13
C GLU A 37 -25.03 -17.77 -9.71
N ILE A 38 -24.14 -18.35 -8.91
CA ILE A 38 -22.87 -17.70 -8.53
C ILE A 38 -22.03 -17.34 -9.76
N ILE A 39 -21.98 -18.21 -10.77
CA ILE A 39 -21.24 -17.93 -12.02
C ILE A 39 -21.93 -16.82 -12.81
N LYS A 40 -23.26 -16.85 -12.95
CA LYS A 40 -24.02 -15.81 -13.64
C LYS A 40 -23.81 -14.45 -12.99
N ASP A 41 -23.90 -14.36 -11.67
CA ASP A 41 -23.70 -13.11 -10.94
C ASP A 41 -22.29 -12.56 -11.14
N LYS A 42 -21.27 -13.43 -11.12
CA LYS A 42 -19.88 -13.04 -11.43
C LYS A 42 -19.71 -12.54 -12.86
N VAL A 43 -20.33 -13.22 -13.84
CA VAL A 43 -20.25 -12.80 -15.25
C VAL A 43 -20.96 -11.47 -15.46
N VAL A 44 -22.11 -11.25 -14.84
CA VAL A 44 -22.85 -9.98 -14.90
C VAL A 44 -22.04 -8.84 -14.26
N ASP A 45 -21.41 -9.08 -13.11
CA ASP A 45 -20.53 -8.10 -12.46
C ASP A 45 -19.34 -7.72 -13.36
N GLU A 46 -18.65 -8.70 -13.96
CA GLU A 46 -17.55 -8.45 -14.90
C GLU A 46 -18.01 -7.70 -16.17
N LEU A 47 -19.18 -8.03 -16.72
CA LEU A 47 -19.74 -7.32 -17.88
C LEU A 47 -20.09 -5.87 -17.54
N ASN A 48 -20.67 -5.62 -16.36
CA ASN A 48 -20.99 -4.27 -15.90
C ASN A 48 -19.71 -3.43 -15.73
N LYS A 49 -18.64 -4.00 -15.18
CA LYS A 49 -17.32 -3.34 -15.08
C LYS A 49 -16.78 -2.90 -16.43
N LEU A 50 -16.82 -3.81 -17.41
CA LEU A 50 -16.33 -3.54 -18.76
C LEU A 50 -17.19 -2.50 -19.49
N ASN A 51 -18.51 -2.60 -19.38
CA ASN A 51 -19.43 -1.66 -20.00
C ASN A 51 -19.24 -0.24 -19.45
N ASP A 52 -19.09 -0.13 -18.13
CA ASP A 52 -18.85 1.14 -17.47
C ASP A 52 -17.53 1.78 -17.91
N PHE A 53 -16.41 1.04 -17.88
CA PHE A 53 -15.12 1.53 -18.39
C PHE A 53 -15.17 1.93 -19.87
N ASN A 54 -15.92 1.21 -20.69
CA ASN A 54 -16.05 1.51 -22.12
C ASN A 54 -16.91 2.75 -22.40
N SER A 55 -17.83 3.11 -21.49
CA SER A 55 -18.70 4.28 -21.62
C SER A 55 -17.93 5.61 -21.52
N PHE A 56 -16.84 5.64 -20.75
CA PHE A 56 -16.04 6.85 -20.60
C PHE A 56 -15.21 7.18 -21.85
N LYS A 57 -15.21 8.48 -22.17
CA LYS A 57 -14.23 9.06 -23.09
C LYS A 57 -12.84 8.89 -22.49
N LYS A 58 -11.90 8.36 -23.27
CA LYS A 58 -10.51 8.19 -22.84
C LYS A 58 -9.66 9.37 -23.31
N SER A 59 -8.69 9.80 -22.52
CA SER A 59 -7.71 10.79 -22.95
C SER A 59 -6.87 10.25 -24.12
N LYS A 60 -6.20 11.14 -24.86
CA LYS A 60 -5.30 10.69 -25.96
C LYS A 60 -4.25 9.73 -25.44
N HIS A 61 -3.72 10.01 -24.25
CA HIS A 61 -2.72 9.19 -23.60
C HIS A 61 -3.28 7.82 -23.20
N SER A 62 -4.44 7.75 -22.53
CA SER A 62 -5.05 6.47 -22.18
C SER A 62 -5.50 5.65 -23.40
N GLN A 63 -5.99 6.29 -24.46
CA GLN A 63 -6.30 5.63 -25.73
C GLN A 63 -5.05 5.00 -26.36
N TYR A 64 -3.97 5.77 -26.45
CA TYR A 64 -2.70 5.28 -26.96
C TYR A 64 -2.19 4.09 -26.13
N LEU A 65 -2.22 4.21 -24.80
CA LEU A 65 -1.78 3.17 -23.88
C LEU A 65 -2.47 1.83 -24.14
N LEU A 66 -3.80 1.85 -24.24
CA LEU A 66 -4.61 0.66 -24.47
C LEU A 66 -4.48 0.12 -25.90
N SER A 67 -4.08 0.96 -26.86
CA SER A 67 -3.83 0.53 -28.25
C SER A 67 -2.53 -0.25 -28.38
N VAL A 68 -1.48 0.17 -27.66
CA VAL A 68 -0.17 -0.49 -27.66
C VAL A 68 -0.16 -1.69 -26.70
N TYR A 69 -0.89 -1.56 -25.58
CA TYR A 69 -0.94 -2.54 -24.50
C TYR A 69 -2.39 -2.89 -24.12
N PRO A 70 -3.09 -3.67 -24.97
CA PRO A 70 -4.49 -4.04 -24.73
C PRO A 70 -4.70 -4.87 -23.46
N ASP A 71 -3.66 -5.54 -22.96
CA ASP A 71 -3.69 -6.32 -21.72
C ASP A 71 -3.78 -5.44 -20.45
N LEU A 72 -3.63 -4.12 -20.59
CA LEU A 72 -3.86 -3.17 -19.50
C LEU A 72 -5.33 -2.82 -19.28
N LYS A 73 -6.24 -3.45 -20.02
CA LYS A 73 -7.67 -3.31 -19.75
C LYS A 73 -7.97 -3.64 -18.28
N PRO A 74 -8.80 -2.83 -17.61
CA PRO A 74 -9.10 -3.04 -16.20
C PRO A 74 -9.69 -4.42 -15.91
N VAL A 75 -9.27 -5.00 -14.78
CA VAL A 75 -9.80 -6.26 -14.23
C VAL A 75 -10.59 -6.05 -12.94
N ASP A 76 -10.48 -4.87 -12.34
CA ASP A 76 -11.22 -4.52 -11.15
C ASP A 76 -11.37 -3.00 -11.05
N TYR A 77 -12.21 -2.53 -10.13
CA TYR A 77 -12.33 -1.10 -9.83
C TYR A 77 -12.62 -0.85 -8.35
N ILE A 78 -12.41 0.39 -7.95
CA ILE A 78 -12.87 0.91 -6.65
C ILE A 78 -13.42 2.32 -6.83
N GLU A 79 -14.52 2.60 -6.14
CA GLU A 79 -15.03 3.94 -5.93
C GLU A 79 -14.69 4.39 -4.52
N PHE A 80 -13.97 5.50 -4.40
CA PHE A 80 -13.57 6.05 -3.11
C PHE A 80 -13.34 7.57 -3.23
N GLY A 81 -13.76 8.33 -2.22
CA GLY A 81 -13.54 9.79 -2.20
C GLY A 81 -14.18 10.53 -3.38
N GLY A 82 -15.28 10.01 -3.94
CA GLY A 82 -15.94 10.59 -5.12
C GLY A 82 -15.24 10.30 -6.44
N GLN A 83 -14.22 9.44 -6.44
CA GLN A 83 -13.50 9.04 -7.65
C GLN A 83 -13.63 7.56 -7.92
N LYS A 84 -13.58 7.19 -9.19
CA LYS A 84 -13.59 5.82 -9.67
C LYS A 84 -12.26 5.46 -10.31
N PHE A 85 -11.57 4.47 -9.74
CA PHE A 85 -10.32 3.95 -10.25
C PHE A 85 -10.56 2.59 -10.89
N PHE A 86 -10.39 2.50 -12.20
CA PHE A 86 -10.36 1.23 -12.92
C PHE A 86 -8.92 0.71 -12.96
N LEU A 87 -8.68 -0.49 -12.47
CA LEU A 87 -7.34 -1.01 -12.20
C LEU A 87 -6.99 -2.15 -13.17
N SER A 88 -5.86 -2.03 -13.85
CA SER A 88 -5.29 -3.09 -14.70
C SER A 88 -4.89 -4.32 -13.88
N PRO A 89 -4.52 -5.44 -14.53
CA PRO A 89 -3.77 -6.51 -13.85
C PRO A 89 -2.48 -5.97 -13.22
N ILE A 90 -1.94 -6.72 -12.24
CA ILE A 90 -0.61 -6.43 -11.68
C ILE A 90 0.46 -6.73 -12.72
N ILE A 91 1.34 -5.76 -12.92
CA ILE A 91 2.52 -5.84 -13.78
C ILE A 91 3.75 -6.04 -12.88
N LYS A 92 4.58 -7.05 -13.16
CA LYS A 92 5.86 -7.22 -12.48
C LYS A 92 6.98 -6.59 -13.31
N SER A 93 7.74 -5.67 -12.70
CA SER A 93 8.88 -5.00 -13.31
C SER A 93 10.08 -5.05 -12.36
N GLY A 94 10.99 -6.00 -12.60
CA GLY A 94 12.08 -6.31 -11.69
C GLY A 94 11.56 -6.65 -10.29
N LYS A 95 12.00 -5.91 -9.27
CA LYS A 95 11.57 -6.08 -7.88
C LYS A 95 10.24 -5.36 -7.52
N TYR A 96 9.63 -4.67 -8.48
CA TYR A 96 8.44 -3.86 -8.25
C TYR A 96 7.18 -4.54 -8.82
N SER A 97 6.10 -4.46 -8.05
CA SER A 97 4.75 -4.62 -8.58
C SER A 97 4.22 -3.26 -9.01
N GLN A 98 3.55 -3.20 -10.15
CA GLN A 98 2.94 -2.01 -10.71
C GLN A 98 1.49 -2.30 -11.09
N VAL A 99 0.66 -1.25 -11.14
CA VAL A 99 -0.68 -1.30 -11.73
C VAL A 99 -0.96 0.03 -12.42
N VAL A 100 -1.62 -0.02 -13.57
CA VAL A 100 -2.13 1.17 -14.24
C VAL A 100 -3.58 1.36 -13.82
N GLY A 101 -3.88 2.50 -13.21
CA GLY A 101 -5.24 2.94 -12.98
C GLY A 101 -5.71 3.88 -14.07
N PHE A 102 -6.99 3.83 -14.39
CA PHE A 102 -7.68 4.81 -15.21
C PHE A 102 -8.72 5.50 -14.32
N VAL A 103 -8.68 6.82 -14.28
CA VAL A 103 -9.50 7.65 -13.39
C VAL A 103 -10.07 8.82 -14.16
N GLU A 104 -11.31 9.20 -13.86
CA GLU A 104 -11.95 10.33 -14.52
C GLU A 104 -11.35 11.67 -14.04
N VAL A 105 -10.88 12.48 -15.00
CA VAL A 105 -10.44 13.86 -14.82
C VAL A 105 -11.05 14.67 -15.96
N ASP A 106 -11.81 15.70 -15.63
CA ASP A 106 -12.47 16.60 -16.60
C ASP A 106 -13.26 15.86 -17.70
N GLY A 107 -14.01 14.83 -17.31
CA GLY A 107 -14.86 14.04 -18.21
C GLY A 107 -14.09 13.07 -19.13
N LYS A 108 -12.81 12.81 -18.83
CA LYS A 108 -11.99 11.83 -19.55
C LYS A 108 -11.28 10.90 -18.59
N LEU A 109 -11.14 9.64 -18.97
CA LEU A 109 -10.23 8.73 -18.28
C LEU A 109 -8.79 9.10 -18.60
N GLU A 110 -8.06 9.47 -17.56
CA GLU A 110 -6.61 9.63 -17.55
C GLU A 110 -5.96 8.43 -16.87
N SER A 111 -4.78 8.05 -17.34
CA SER A 111 -4.01 6.95 -16.74
C SER A 111 -3.10 7.47 -15.62
N ARG A 112 -2.94 6.63 -14.59
CA ARG A 112 -2.12 6.85 -13.41
C ARG A 112 -1.31 5.58 -13.15
N LEU A 113 -0.05 5.74 -12.78
CA LEU A 113 0.82 4.62 -12.47
C LEU A 113 0.95 4.48 -10.96
N PHE A 114 0.69 3.28 -10.47
CA PHE A 114 0.93 2.90 -9.09
C PHE A 114 2.01 1.83 -9.01
N TYR A 115 2.87 1.89 -8.00
CA TYR A 115 3.92 0.91 -7.75
C TYR A 115 4.02 0.56 -6.28
N LYS A 116 4.35 -0.69 -5.96
CA LYS A 116 4.55 -1.14 -4.58
C LYS A 116 5.96 -0.81 -4.12
N SER A 117 6.09 0.05 -3.10
CA SER A 117 7.39 0.46 -2.58
C SER A 117 8.01 -0.66 -1.76
N TYR A 118 9.27 -1.01 -2.06
CA TYR A 118 9.95 -2.07 -1.32
C TYR A 118 10.25 -1.69 0.15
N SER A 119 10.77 -0.48 0.38
CA SER A 119 11.16 -0.02 1.73
C SER A 119 10.02 0.44 2.62
N ASP A 120 8.95 0.98 2.03
CA ASP A 120 7.74 1.40 2.76
C ASP A 120 6.65 0.33 2.79
N GLY A 121 6.75 -0.66 1.89
CA GLY A 121 5.83 -1.79 1.76
C GLY A 121 4.45 -1.49 1.19
N GLY A 122 4.03 -0.23 1.17
CA GLY A 122 2.75 0.22 0.64
C GLY A 122 2.77 0.57 -0.85
N TRP A 123 1.57 0.73 -1.42
CA TRP A 123 1.37 1.25 -2.77
C TRP A 123 1.64 2.75 -2.84
N ARG A 124 2.31 3.16 -3.90
CA ARG A 124 2.67 4.53 -4.20
C ARG A 124 2.13 4.94 -5.55
N SER A 125 1.77 6.20 -5.70
CA SER A 125 1.43 6.83 -6.97
C SER A 125 2.62 7.63 -7.49
N THR A 126 2.76 7.71 -8.80
CA THR A 126 3.85 8.47 -9.43
C THR A 126 3.35 9.26 -10.63
N PRO A 127 3.84 10.51 -10.82
CA PRO A 127 3.51 11.29 -12.01
C PRO A 127 4.19 10.77 -13.28
N GLY A 128 5.19 9.89 -13.15
CA GLY A 128 5.90 9.34 -14.29
C GLY A 128 7.25 8.73 -13.91
N GLN A 129 8.00 8.30 -14.93
CA GLN A 129 9.33 7.76 -14.77
C GLN A 129 10.37 8.77 -15.26
N ARG A 130 11.47 8.91 -14.52
CA ARG A 130 12.58 9.78 -14.88
C ARG A 130 13.49 9.10 -15.91
N PHE A 131 14.34 9.89 -16.55
CA PHE A 131 15.34 9.41 -17.53
C PHE A 131 16.28 8.33 -16.98
N ASP A 132 16.55 8.32 -15.67
CA ASP A 132 17.38 7.30 -15.01
C ASP A 132 16.58 6.04 -14.60
N MET A 133 15.38 5.88 -15.17
CA MET A 133 14.43 4.81 -14.87
C MET A 133 13.90 4.79 -13.43
N ALA A 134 14.25 5.77 -12.58
CA ALA A 134 13.62 5.92 -11.28
C ALA A 134 12.22 6.50 -11.42
N TYR A 135 11.28 6.15 -10.54
CA TYR A 135 10.00 6.85 -10.48
C TYR A 135 10.22 8.30 -10.06
N SER A 136 9.59 9.23 -10.79
CA SER A 136 9.41 10.58 -10.26
C SER A 136 8.51 10.50 -9.04
N LYS A 137 8.74 11.41 -8.11
CA LYS A 137 8.03 11.41 -6.84
C LYS A 137 7.33 12.75 -6.59
N GLY A 138 7.29 13.64 -7.59
CA GLY A 138 6.72 14.99 -7.44
C GLY A 138 7.68 15.92 -6.72
N GLU A 139 8.96 15.86 -7.06
CA GLU A 139 10.05 16.60 -6.41
C GLU A 139 9.84 18.12 -6.38
N ASP A 140 9.06 18.66 -7.33
CA ASP A 140 8.78 20.09 -7.46
C ASP A 140 7.58 20.58 -6.60
N ILE A 141 6.92 19.68 -5.86
CA ILE A 141 5.83 20.06 -4.94
C ILE A 141 6.40 20.89 -3.78
N ARG A 142 5.82 22.07 -3.50
CA ARG A 142 6.26 22.88 -2.35
C ARG A 142 6.04 22.13 -1.02
N GLY A 143 7.05 22.12 -0.16
CA GLY A 143 6.99 21.37 1.11
C GLY A 143 7.05 19.85 0.91
N TYR A 144 7.46 19.39 -0.27
CA TYR A 144 7.52 18.00 -0.67
C TYR A 144 8.20 17.08 0.36
N SER A 145 7.50 15.98 0.63
CA SER A 145 8.03 14.79 1.26
C SER A 145 7.47 13.57 0.56
N TYR A 146 8.31 12.89 -0.22
CA TYR A 146 7.89 11.77 -1.05
C TYR A 146 7.25 10.64 -0.27
N THR A 147 7.56 10.49 1.02
CA THR A 147 7.00 9.45 1.87
C THR A 147 5.52 9.66 2.15
N VAL A 148 4.99 10.87 1.95
CA VAL A 148 3.56 11.19 2.05
C VAL A 148 2.93 11.54 0.70
N THR A 149 3.59 12.36 -0.14
CA THR A 149 2.98 12.86 -1.38
C THR A 149 2.66 11.75 -2.38
N THR A 150 3.41 10.66 -2.34
CA THR A 150 3.19 9.51 -3.23
C THR A 150 2.38 8.40 -2.56
N LYS A 151 2.02 8.49 -1.26
CA LYS A 151 1.38 7.38 -0.54
C LYS A 151 -0.09 7.27 -0.92
N VAL A 152 -0.46 6.14 -1.53
CA VAL A 152 -1.83 5.86 -1.92
C VAL A 152 -2.70 5.67 -0.66
N VAL A 153 -3.91 6.20 -0.69
CA VAL A 153 -4.87 6.04 0.41
C VAL A 153 -5.18 4.56 0.68
N ASP A 154 -5.44 4.23 1.95
CA ASP A 154 -5.59 2.87 2.44
C ASP A 154 -6.61 2.04 1.64
N ALA A 155 -7.78 2.60 1.35
CA ALA A 155 -8.84 1.93 0.61
C ALA A 155 -8.39 1.46 -0.79
N LEU A 156 -7.68 2.33 -1.52
CA LEU A 156 -7.15 2.01 -2.85
C LEU A 156 -5.97 1.03 -2.74
N GLY A 157 -5.06 1.23 -1.77
CA GLY A 157 -3.94 0.31 -1.53
C GLY A 157 -4.39 -1.12 -1.20
N VAL A 158 -5.38 -1.27 -0.33
CA VAL A 158 -5.97 -2.58 0.03
C VAL A 158 -6.66 -3.22 -1.18
N LYS A 159 -7.33 -2.41 -2.02
CA LYS A 159 -7.92 -2.92 -3.25
C LYS A 159 -6.86 -3.48 -4.18
N ILE A 160 -5.77 -2.74 -4.42
CA ILE A 160 -4.69 -3.20 -5.29
C ILE A 160 -4.01 -4.46 -4.71
N ASP A 161 -3.78 -4.51 -3.40
CA ASP A 161 -3.28 -5.72 -2.73
C ASP A 161 -4.20 -6.94 -2.96
N SER A 162 -5.52 -6.74 -2.98
CA SER A 162 -6.46 -7.84 -3.28
C SER A 162 -6.35 -8.36 -4.72
N ILE A 163 -6.00 -7.49 -5.67
CA ILE A 163 -5.73 -7.89 -7.06
C ILE A 163 -4.41 -8.66 -7.11
N GLU A 164 -3.38 -8.19 -6.41
CA GLU A 164 -2.08 -8.88 -6.32
C GLU A 164 -2.20 -10.30 -5.75
N GLN A 165 -3.01 -10.49 -4.70
CA GLN A 165 -3.20 -11.80 -4.06
C GLN A 165 -3.99 -12.80 -4.91
N LYS A 166 -4.90 -12.34 -5.79
CA LYS A 166 -5.68 -13.21 -6.68
C LYS A 166 -4.83 -13.85 -7.79
N ILE A 167 -3.60 -13.35 -8.03
CA ILE A 167 -2.82 -13.61 -9.26
C ILE A 167 -1.61 -14.53 -9.00
N GLU A 168 -1.54 -15.28 -7.90
CA GLU A 168 -0.46 -16.30 -7.70
C GLU A 168 -0.35 -17.35 -8.84
N GLY A 169 -1.27 -17.38 -9.83
CA GLY A 169 -1.21 -18.26 -11.00
C GLY A 169 -1.18 -17.62 -12.40
N ASN A 170 -1.24 -16.28 -12.58
CA ASN A 170 -1.27 -15.65 -13.91
C ASN A 170 -0.44 -14.35 -13.95
N ILE A 171 0.84 -14.47 -13.61
CA ILE A 171 1.81 -13.40 -13.80
C ILE A 171 2.15 -13.38 -15.28
N LEU A 172 1.68 -12.38 -16.03
CA LEU A 172 2.21 -12.15 -17.37
C LEU A 172 3.70 -11.79 -17.24
N PRO A 173 4.65 -12.56 -17.80
CA PRO A 173 6.06 -12.25 -17.76
C PRO A 173 6.34 -11.11 -18.76
N TYR A 174 6.04 -9.88 -18.37
CA TYR A 174 6.17 -8.69 -19.21
C TYR A 174 7.59 -8.10 -19.15
N PHE A 175 8.62 -8.95 -19.15
CA PHE A 175 10.03 -8.53 -18.99
C PHE A 175 10.57 -7.70 -20.17
N GLY A 176 10.02 -7.82 -21.39
CA GLY A 176 10.54 -7.12 -22.58
C GLY A 176 9.75 -5.91 -23.07
N LYS A 177 8.48 -5.76 -22.68
CA LYS A 177 7.56 -4.73 -23.21
C LYS A 177 7.33 -3.56 -22.24
N VAL A 178 7.55 -3.76 -20.95
CA VAL A 178 7.52 -2.71 -19.91
C VAL A 178 8.77 -1.83 -19.99
N LEU A 179 9.91 -2.37 -20.46
CA LEU A 179 11.09 -1.57 -20.80
C LEU A 179 10.77 -0.51 -21.86
N LYS A 180 9.94 -0.83 -22.87
CA LYS A 180 9.44 0.18 -23.82
C LYS A 180 8.46 1.18 -23.21
N PHE A 181 7.78 0.84 -22.13
CA PHE A 181 6.92 1.77 -21.38
C PHE A 181 7.74 2.85 -20.65
N ALA A 182 8.98 2.51 -20.28
CA ALA A 182 9.97 3.38 -19.66
C ALA A 182 10.84 4.13 -20.69
N GLU A 183 11.09 3.54 -21.87
CA GLU A 183 11.93 4.10 -22.95
C GLU A 183 11.16 4.97 -23.95
N THR A 184 9.83 4.90 -23.99
CA THR A 184 9.03 5.78 -24.83
C THR A 184 8.56 6.98 -24.02
N ASP A 185 8.40 8.13 -24.69
CA ASP A 185 7.83 9.39 -24.15
C ASP A 185 6.45 9.27 -23.47
N ILE A 186 5.92 8.06 -23.27
CA ILE A 186 4.63 7.75 -22.65
C ILE A 186 4.61 8.08 -21.15
N LEU A 187 5.72 7.86 -20.42
CA LEU A 187 5.84 8.14 -18.98
C LEU A 187 6.93 9.16 -18.63
N HIS A 188 7.57 9.76 -19.63
CA HIS A 188 8.36 10.99 -19.43
C HIS A 188 7.49 12.05 -18.73
N PRO A 189 8.05 13.04 -18.02
CA PRO A 189 7.38 13.86 -16.99
C PRO A 189 6.28 14.81 -17.52
N ILE A 190 5.42 14.34 -18.41
CA ILE A 190 4.27 15.02 -18.99
C ILE A 190 3.25 15.39 -17.89
N ASN A 191 3.29 14.70 -16.73
CA ASN A 191 2.30 14.85 -15.68
C ASN A 191 2.85 15.23 -14.30
N SER A 192 4.13 15.60 -14.15
CA SER A 192 4.62 16.17 -12.87
C SER A 192 3.78 17.39 -12.49
N ASP A 193 3.51 18.26 -13.46
CA ASP A 193 2.67 19.46 -13.30
C ASP A 193 1.24 19.11 -12.88
N SER A 194 0.68 18.01 -13.39
CA SER A 194 -0.67 17.58 -13.01
C SER A 194 -0.75 17.14 -11.55
N MET A 195 0.23 16.37 -11.05
CA MET A 195 0.26 15.99 -9.64
C MET A 195 0.52 17.21 -8.74
N ILE A 196 1.38 18.14 -9.17
CA ILE A 196 1.64 19.41 -8.47
C ILE A 196 0.37 20.26 -8.38
N SER A 197 -0.47 20.25 -9.42
CA SER A 197 -1.73 21.02 -9.43
C SER A 197 -2.83 20.43 -8.53
N GLU A 198 -2.75 19.13 -8.22
CA GLU A 198 -3.76 18.42 -7.44
C GLU A 198 -3.39 18.23 -5.96
N VAL A 199 -2.12 18.46 -5.61
CA VAL A 199 -1.57 18.14 -4.29
C VAL A 199 -0.82 19.33 -3.71
N LYS A 200 -1.12 19.68 -2.45
CA LYS A 200 -0.46 20.77 -1.72
C LYS A 200 -0.09 20.36 -0.30
N ALA A 201 0.95 20.97 0.25
CA ALA A 201 1.25 20.85 1.68
C ALA A 201 0.20 21.59 2.51
N TYR A 202 -0.23 20.99 3.61
CA TYR A 202 -1.00 21.67 4.64
C TYR A 202 -0.12 22.74 5.30
N ASP A 203 -0.65 23.96 5.40
CA ASP A 203 -0.01 25.04 6.15
C ASP A 203 -0.33 24.89 7.64
N ASP A 204 0.65 24.41 8.40
CA ASP A 204 0.54 24.24 9.83
C ASP A 204 1.07 25.46 10.62
N ASN A 205 1.34 26.59 9.95
CA ASN A 205 1.99 27.78 10.51
C ASN A 205 3.38 27.51 11.14
N GLY A 206 4.12 26.54 10.59
CA GLY A 206 5.47 26.19 11.03
C GLY A 206 5.52 25.33 12.30
N VAL A 207 4.36 24.81 12.73
CA VAL A 207 4.23 24.02 13.95
C VAL A 207 5.06 22.73 13.89
N LEU A 208 5.15 22.09 12.72
CA LEU A 208 5.95 20.87 12.52
C LEU A 208 7.32 21.11 11.88
N ASP A 209 7.72 22.35 11.58
CA ASP A 209 8.98 22.66 10.86
C ASP A 209 10.20 21.94 11.46
N ARG A 210 10.28 21.88 12.79
CA ARG A 210 11.36 21.20 13.53
C ARG A 210 11.47 19.70 13.25
N PHE A 211 10.35 19.04 12.96
CA PHE A 211 10.33 17.63 12.57
C PHE A 211 10.70 17.49 11.08
N SER A 212 10.22 18.41 10.24
CA SER A 212 10.40 18.41 8.78
C SER A 212 11.84 18.64 8.33
N VAL A 213 12.71 19.21 9.18
CA VAL A 213 14.17 19.28 8.93
C VAL A 213 14.78 17.90 8.72
N TYR A 214 14.30 16.89 9.42
CA TYR A 214 14.83 15.52 9.39
C TYR A 214 14.01 14.66 8.43
N LYS A 215 14.22 14.88 7.13
CA LYS A 215 13.45 14.19 6.08
C LYS A 215 13.80 12.70 5.98
N PRO A 216 12.85 11.85 5.60
CA PRO A 216 13.14 10.45 5.27
C PRO A 216 14.14 10.31 4.13
N GLY A 217 15.09 9.40 4.28
CA GLY A 217 16.23 9.20 3.39
C GLY A 217 17.38 10.20 3.55
N TYR A 218 17.30 11.13 4.53
CA TYR A 218 18.30 12.16 4.79
C TYR A 218 18.89 12.11 6.20
N LEU A 219 18.52 11.13 7.03
CA LEU A 219 19.03 11.00 8.39
C LEU A 219 20.57 10.96 8.41
N GLY A 220 21.20 10.19 7.51
CA GLY A 220 22.66 10.12 7.38
C GLY A 220 23.34 11.22 6.58
N ARG A 221 22.60 12.21 6.06
CA ARG A 221 23.21 13.41 5.45
C ARG A 221 23.44 14.53 6.46
N ASN A 222 22.67 14.54 7.55
CA ASN A 222 22.68 15.60 8.54
C ASN A 222 23.24 15.15 9.90
N LEU A 223 23.45 13.85 10.09
CA LEU A 223 23.83 13.26 11.37
C LEU A 223 24.88 12.16 11.13
N GLU A 224 25.90 12.11 11.97
CA GLU A 224 27.11 11.29 11.78
C GLU A 224 27.03 9.96 12.53
N THR A 225 26.18 9.85 13.55
CA THR A 225 26.06 8.65 14.37
C THR A 225 24.60 8.30 14.70
N VAL A 226 24.37 7.07 15.19
CA VAL A 226 23.07 6.66 15.76
C VAL A 226 22.72 7.51 16.98
N ASP A 227 23.71 7.84 17.81
CA ASP A 227 23.50 8.62 19.03
C ASP A 227 23.05 10.05 18.73
N ASP A 228 23.55 10.65 17.64
CA ASP A 228 23.08 11.96 17.17
C ASP A 228 21.60 11.92 16.79
N ILE A 229 21.17 10.87 16.08
CA ILE A 229 19.76 10.69 15.71
C ILE A 229 18.89 10.50 16.95
N ILE A 230 19.34 9.69 17.91
CA ILE A 230 18.62 9.48 19.16
C ILE A 230 18.54 10.79 19.97
N LEU A 231 19.61 11.57 20.01
CA LEU A 231 19.66 12.87 20.69
C LEU A 231 18.66 13.84 20.06
N VAL A 232 18.64 13.95 18.73
CA VAL A 232 17.66 14.75 17.99
C VAL A 232 16.23 14.31 18.33
N ILE A 233 15.94 13.00 18.26
CA ILE A 233 14.61 12.47 18.60
C ILE A 233 14.22 12.84 20.04
N LYS A 234 15.14 12.70 21.00
CA LYS A 234 14.90 13.07 22.40
C LYS A 234 14.60 14.58 22.54
N GLN A 235 15.30 15.44 21.81
CA GLN A 235 15.04 16.89 21.81
C GLN A 235 13.68 17.24 21.20
N LEU A 236 13.22 16.49 20.20
CA LEU A 236 11.90 16.67 19.58
C LEU A 236 10.74 16.21 20.48
N ASN A 237 10.98 15.27 21.40
CA ASN A 237 9.89 14.62 22.14
C ASN A 237 9.10 15.54 23.09
N ASN A 238 9.67 16.66 23.53
CA ASN A 238 9.01 17.60 24.45
C ASN A 238 8.31 18.75 23.72
N LYS A 239 8.06 18.60 22.42
CA LYS A 239 7.75 19.72 21.52
C LYS A 239 6.57 19.45 20.59
N TYR A 240 5.77 18.42 20.86
CA TYR A 240 4.57 18.13 20.06
C TYR A 240 3.46 19.14 20.33
N PRO A 241 2.66 19.49 19.32
CA PRO A 241 1.47 20.32 19.51
C PRO A 241 0.42 19.59 20.36
N ASP A 242 -0.41 20.35 21.06
CA ASP A 242 -1.49 19.79 21.87
C ASP A 242 -2.48 19.00 21.01
N GLY A 243 -2.83 17.80 21.47
CA GLY A 243 -3.71 16.87 20.78
C GLY A 243 -3.12 16.24 19.51
N PHE A 244 -1.90 16.60 19.09
CA PHE A 244 -1.28 16.04 17.88
C PHE A 244 -1.01 14.55 17.98
N ILE A 245 -0.41 14.11 19.09
CA ILE A 245 -0.27 12.69 19.39
C ILE A 245 -1.62 12.17 19.89
N PRO A 246 -2.21 11.13 19.27
CA PRO A 246 -3.44 10.53 19.74
C PRO A 246 -3.34 10.02 21.17
N ASP A 247 -4.46 10.05 21.87
CA ASP A 247 -4.62 9.22 23.06
C ASP A 247 -4.92 7.78 22.62
N PHE A 248 -3.87 6.95 22.59
CA PHE A 248 -3.97 5.55 22.15
C PHE A 248 -4.90 4.69 23.03
N ASN A 249 -5.22 5.14 24.25
CA ASN A 249 -6.15 4.43 25.13
C ASN A 249 -7.62 4.70 24.80
N LYS A 250 -7.92 5.64 23.88
CA LYS A 250 -9.26 5.88 23.37
C LYS A 250 -9.58 4.95 22.19
N ARG A 251 -10.87 4.77 21.95
CA ARG A 251 -11.40 3.90 20.89
C ARG A 251 -10.84 4.29 19.51
N LEU A 252 -10.41 3.29 18.74
CA LEU A 252 -10.01 3.41 17.33
C LEU A 252 -11.13 4.07 16.50
N ILE A 253 -10.77 5.01 15.61
CA ILE A 253 -11.77 5.63 14.71
C ILE A 253 -12.23 4.64 13.65
N LYS A 254 -11.31 3.80 13.17
CA LYS A 254 -11.54 2.79 12.15
C LYS A 254 -10.97 1.47 12.65
N ASN A 255 -11.66 0.37 12.37
CA ASN A 255 -11.13 -0.97 12.64
C ASN A 255 -9.74 -1.12 12.01
N SER A 256 -8.89 -1.93 12.64
CA SER A 256 -7.58 -2.25 12.09
C SER A 256 -7.70 -2.94 10.73
N TYR A 257 -6.75 -2.70 9.83
CA TYR A 257 -6.62 -3.45 8.58
C TYR A 257 -5.24 -4.06 8.45
N PHE A 258 -5.06 -4.93 7.47
CA PHE A 258 -3.79 -5.59 7.20
C PHE A 258 -3.27 -5.18 5.84
N ILE A 259 -1.95 -5.04 5.76
CA ILE A 259 -1.21 -4.90 4.50
C ILE A 259 -0.13 -5.99 4.44
N ASN A 260 0.29 -6.33 3.22
CA ASN A 260 1.46 -7.19 3.01
C ASN A 260 2.65 -6.31 2.64
N HIS A 261 3.38 -5.85 3.67
CA HIS A 261 4.57 -5.04 3.51
C HIS A 261 5.68 -5.87 2.84
N THR A 262 6.36 -5.31 1.84
CA THR A 262 7.31 -6.05 1.00
C THR A 262 8.50 -6.66 1.77
N ILE A 263 9.02 -5.98 2.80
CA ILE A 263 10.07 -6.52 3.71
C ILE A 263 9.49 -7.09 5.01
N ALA A 264 8.72 -6.29 5.76
CA ALA A 264 8.15 -6.66 7.06
C ALA A 264 7.08 -7.78 7.01
N GLY A 265 6.62 -8.19 5.82
CA GLY A 265 5.55 -9.18 5.67
C GLY A 265 4.20 -8.65 6.16
N LYS A 266 3.37 -9.55 6.70
CA LYS A 266 2.02 -9.21 7.17
C LYS A 266 2.10 -8.19 8.32
N THR A 267 1.52 -7.02 8.07
CA THR A 267 1.55 -5.88 8.98
C THR A 267 0.12 -5.45 9.31
N LYS A 268 -0.17 -5.24 10.59
CA LYS A 268 -1.42 -4.67 11.08
C LYS A 268 -1.29 -3.15 11.14
N ILE A 269 -2.31 -2.43 10.67
CA ILE A 269 -2.44 -0.99 10.80
C ILE A 269 -3.61 -0.68 11.72
N GLU A 270 -3.38 0.16 12.73
CA GLU A 270 -4.39 0.71 13.63
C GLU A 270 -4.49 2.22 13.45
N VAL A 271 -5.72 2.75 13.40
CA VAL A 271 -5.98 4.14 13.04
C VAL A 271 -6.55 4.92 14.24
N PHE A 272 -5.85 5.98 14.64
CA PHE A 272 -6.18 6.81 15.80
C PHE A 272 -6.42 8.27 15.40
N GLU A 273 -7.24 8.99 16.20
CA GLU A 273 -7.52 10.42 15.98
C GLU A 273 -6.54 11.29 16.75
N GLY A 274 -5.97 12.28 16.07
CA GLY A 274 -5.31 13.41 16.70
C GLY A 274 -5.89 14.72 16.17
N THR A 275 -5.28 15.83 16.59
CA THR A 275 -5.60 17.18 16.10
C THR A 275 -4.34 17.97 15.77
N LEU A 276 -4.36 18.73 14.68
CA LEU A 276 -3.32 19.69 14.32
C LEU A 276 -3.96 21.02 13.96
N ASN A 277 -3.67 22.08 14.73
CA ASN A 277 -4.29 23.40 14.60
C ASN A 277 -5.83 23.33 14.57
N GLY A 278 -6.41 22.49 15.43
CA GLY A 278 -7.87 22.28 15.51
C GLY A 278 -8.48 21.41 14.42
N ARG A 279 -7.74 21.03 13.37
CA ARG A 279 -8.20 20.07 12.34
C ARG A 279 -7.95 18.64 12.77
N LYS A 280 -8.90 17.76 12.48
CA LYS A 280 -8.79 16.32 12.77
C LYS A 280 -7.76 15.67 11.84
N ILE A 281 -6.88 14.86 12.44
CA ILE A 281 -5.88 14.08 11.73
C ILE A 281 -5.98 12.61 12.11
N LEU A 282 -5.50 11.76 11.21
CA LEU A 282 -5.42 10.32 11.38
C LEU A 282 -3.97 9.90 11.52
N TRP A 283 -3.69 9.12 12.56
CA TRP A 283 -2.42 8.42 12.73
C TRP A 283 -2.60 6.95 12.42
N GLU A 284 -1.85 6.46 11.44
CA GLU A 284 -1.82 5.06 11.06
C GLU A 284 -0.59 4.41 11.71
N MET A 285 -0.81 3.68 12.80
CA MET A 285 0.25 2.97 13.53
C MET A 285 0.39 1.57 12.95
N ALA A 286 1.60 1.21 12.55
CA ALA A 286 1.90 -0.08 11.95
C ALA A 286 2.64 -0.99 12.93
N GLN A 287 2.29 -2.27 12.92
CA GLN A 287 2.92 -3.32 13.69
C GLN A 287 3.09 -4.58 12.84
N ARG A 288 4.31 -5.14 12.85
CA ARG A 288 4.56 -6.48 12.31
C ARG A 288 3.85 -7.54 13.13
N ILE A 289 3.24 -8.52 12.46
CA ILE A 289 2.59 -9.65 13.14
C ILE A 289 3.60 -10.67 13.67
N ASP A 290 4.67 -10.92 12.92
CA ASP A 290 5.73 -11.87 13.29
C ASP A 290 6.73 -11.30 14.31
N ARG A 291 6.87 -9.98 14.37
CA ARG A 291 7.74 -9.26 15.31
C ARG A 291 7.03 -8.06 15.94
N PRO A 292 6.13 -8.28 16.90
CA PRO A 292 5.24 -7.22 17.37
C PRO A 292 5.90 -6.06 18.11
N GLN A 293 7.18 -6.18 18.48
CA GLN A 293 8.02 -5.11 19.01
C GLN A 293 8.47 -4.09 17.93
N GLU A 294 8.40 -4.48 16.66
CA GLU A 294 8.70 -3.63 15.51
C GLU A 294 7.43 -2.86 15.11
N VAL A 295 7.46 -1.56 15.44
CA VAL A 295 6.37 -0.62 15.28
C VAL A 295 6.90 0.64 14.62
N TRP A 296 6.10 1.23 13.73
CA TRP A 296 6.38 2.52 13.12
C TRP A 296 5.07 3.28 12.85
N ILE A 297 5.20 4.57 12.53
CA ILE A 297 4.09 5.38 12.04
C ILE A 297 4.06 5.19 10.52
N SER A 298 3.00 4.58 10.00
CA SER A 298 2.80 4.41 8.56
C SER A 298 2.44 5.73 7.89
N ASN A 299 1.54 6.50 8.50
CA ASN A 299 1.07 7.75 7.92
C ASN A 299 0.48 8.68 9.00
N ILE A 300 0.52 9.98 8.72
CA ILE A 300 -0.20 11.02 9.45
C ILE A 300 -0.87 11.90 8.39
N ARG A 301 -2.20 11.96 8.38
CA ARG A 301 -2.97 12.65 7.33
C ARG A 301 -4.17 13.41 7.87
N LEU A 302 -4.62 14.42 7.13
CA LEU A 302 -5.85 15.14 7.43
C LEU A 302 -7.06 14.21 7.20
N LEU A 303 -7.99 14.17 8.15
CA LEU A 303 -9.20 13.34 8.03
C LEU A 303 -10.11 13.80 6.88
N ASP A 304 -10.15 15.10 6.64
CA ASP A 304 -11.00 15.77 5.67
C ASP A 304 -10.30 16.07 4.33
N SER A 305 -9.08 15.55 4.11
CA SER A 305 -8.38 15.71 2.85
C SER A 305 -9.18 15.09 1.70
N LYS A 306 -9.36 15.83 0.61
CA LYS A 306 -9.98 15.28 -0.61
C LYS A 306 -9.00 14.34 -1.30
N LEU A 307 -9.54 13.36 -2.00
CA LEU A 307 -8.75 12.48 -2.84
C LEU A 307 -8.38 13.18 -4.16
N SER A 308 -7.12 13.08 -4.57
CA SER A 308 -6.64 13.49 -5.91
C SER A 308 -6.82 12.35 -6.93
N SER A 309 -6.76 12.67 -8.22
CA SER A 309 -6.75 11.67 -9.30
C SER A 309 -5.56 10.71 -9.20
N PHE A 310 -4.53 11.07 -8.45
CA PHE A 310 -3.40 10.21 -8.15
C PHE A 310 -3.67 9.22 -7.02
N GLY A 311 -4.88 9.16 -6.47
CA GLY A 311 -5.23 8.25 -5.38
C GLY A 311 -4.51 8.57 -4.06
N VAL A 312 -4.03 9.81 -3.92
CA VAL A 312 -3.36 10.34 -2.73
C VAL A 312 -4.16 11.51 -2.14
N ASP A 313 -3.92 11.85 -0.88
CA ASP A 313 -4.49 13.03 -0.24
C ASP A 313 -4.06 14.31 -0.98
N SER A 314 -5.04 15.13 -1.40
CA SER A 314 -4.80 16.42 -2.09
C SER A 314 -4.17 17.48 -1.18
N GLU A 315 -4.31 17.32 0.13
CA GLU A 315 -3.63 18.10 1.14
C GLU A 315 -2.90 17.17 2.10
N PHE A 316 -1.56 17.27 2.16
CA PHE A 316 -0.71 16.36 2.94
C PHE A 316 0.01 17.09 4.09
N ILE A 317 0.30 16.36 5.16
CA ILE A 317 1.05 16.89 6.31
C ILE A 317 2.52 16.47 6.17
N ASN A 318 3.44 17.43 6.20
CA ASN A 318 4.87 17.13 6.19
C ASN A 318 5.41 16.93 7.61
N CYS A 319 5.31 15.70 8.11
CA CYS A 319 5.75 15.35 9.48
C CYS A 319 7.24 14.98 9.61
N GLY A 320 8.04 15.13 8.54
CA GLY A 320 9.48 14.82 8.54
C GLY A 320 9.82 13.46 9.15
N ILE A 321 10.57 13.47 10.25
CA ILE A 321 11.07 12.27 10.93
C ILE A 321 9.97 11.30 11.39
N LEU A 322 8.74 11.80 11.60
CA LEU A 322 7.61 11.01 12.08
C LEU A 322 7.07 10.06 11.01
N ASN A 323 7.17 10.42 9.72
CA ASN A 323 6.72 9.57 8.60
C ASN A 323 7.92 8.87 7.91
N ASN A 324 8.91 8.47 8.72
CA ASN A 324 10.02 7.66 8.25
C ASN A 324 9.58 6.23 7.95
N LYS A 325 10.20 5.65 6.93
CA LYS A 325 9.99 4.24 6.59
C LYS A 325 10.66 3.35 7.64
N PRO A 326 10.12 2.15 7.92
CA PRO A 326 10.74 1.23 8.85
C PRO A 326 12.08 0.67 8.34
N PHE A 327 12.28 0.64 7.01
CA PHE A 327 13.50 0.15 6.37
C PHE A 327 14.12 1.24 5.49
N GLU A 328 15.41 1.52 5.67
CA GLU A 328 16.13 2.55 4.91
C GLU A 328 17.32 1.99 4.14
N TYR A 329 17.76 2.71 3.10
CA TYR A 329 18.96 2.33 2.38
C TYR A 329 20.19 2.56 3.26
N ALA A 330 21.14 1.62 3.23
CA ALA A 330 22.39 1.77 3.98
C ALA A 330 23.15 3.06 3.62
N THR A 331 23.04 3.53 2.38
CA THR A 331 23.65 4.78 1.91
C THR A 331 22.98 6.05 2.45
N GLN A 332 21.82 5.93 3.08
CA GLN A 332 21.06 7.04 3.66
C GLN A 332 21.24 7.13 5.18
N LEU A 333 22.06 6.25 5.74
CA LEU A 333 22.29 6.11 7.16
C LEU A 333 23.80 6.16 7.41
N PRO A 334 24.23 6.75 8.53
CA PRO A 334 25.66 6.87 8.82
C PRO A 334 26.26 5.58 9.42
N PHE A 335 25.55 4.44 9.41
CA PHE A 335 25.95 3.25 10.15
C PHE A 335 25.81 1.94 9.36
N SER A 336 26.78 1.05 9.58
CA SER A 336 26.89 -0.26 8.93
C SER A 336 26.35 -1.43 9.78
N PHE A 337 26.07 -1.22 11.06
CA PHE A 337 25.88 -2.30 12.06
C PHE A 337 24.42 -2.67 12.39
N LEU A 338 23.43 -1.93 11.89
CA LEU A 338 22.03 -2.29 12.13
C LEU A 338 21.59 -3.51 11.28
N PRO A 339 20.59 -4.28 11.73
CA PRO A 339 20.09 -5.43 11.01
C PRO A 339 19.66 -5.09 9.59
N ARG A 340 20.05 -5.95 8.64
CA ARG A 340 19.67 -5.82 7.23
C ARG A 340 18.65 -6.88 6.84
N GLU A 341 17.60 -6.46 6.14
CA GLU A 341 16.58 -7.32 5.56
C GLU A 341 16.41 -6.93 4.09
N ASN A 342 16.66 -7.88 3.18
CA ASN A 342 16.57 -7.67 1.72
C ASN A 342 17.36 -6.44 1.20
N GLY A 343 18.54 -6.18 1.78
CA GLY A 343 19.42 -5.08 1.39
C GLY A 343 19.08 -3.72 2.02
N TYR A 344 18.06 -3.64 2.87
CA TYR A 344 17.69 -2.44 3.62
C TYR A 344 17.99 -2.60 5.10
N VAL A 345 18.28 -1.49 5.76
CA VAL A 345 18.55 -1.42 7.20
C VAL A 345 17.22 -1.21 7.93
N ASN A 346 16.90 -2.09 8.88
CA ASN A 346 15.74 -1.92 9.76
C ASN A 346 16.05 -0.86 10.81
N ILE A 347 15.34 0.27 10.78
CA ILE A 347 15.54 1.41 11.70
C ILE A 347 14.44 1.52 12.76
N THR A 348 13.55 0.54 12.88
CA THR A 348 12.44 0.58 13.86
C THR A 348 12.92 0.69 15.31
N SER A 349 14.13 0.18 15.63
CA SER A 349 14.78 0.35 16.94
C SER A 349 15.17 1.80 17.23
N ILE A 350 15.55 2.58 16.22
CA ILE A 350 15.81 4.02 16.34
C ILE A 350 14.49 4.78 16.44
N LEU A 351 13.52 4.47 15.58
CA LEU A 351 12.20 5.10 15.62
C LEU A 351 11.49 4.88 16.95
N ALA A 352 11.77 3.78 17.66
CA ALA A 352 11.24 3.50 19.00
C ALA A 352 11.56 4.58 20.06
N TYR A 353 12.51 5.49 19.80
CA TYR A 353 12.75 6.64 20.67
C TYR A 353 11.71 7.76 20.51
N LEU A 354 10.92 7.78 19.44
CA LEU A 354 9.83 8.73 19.24
C LEU A 354 8.73 8.49 20.29
N GLU A 355 8.34 9.56 20.98
CA GLU A 355 7.27 9.55 21.99
C GLU A 355 5.96 8.88 21.52
N PRO A 356 5.39 9.17 20.33
CA PRO A 356 4.18 8.47 19.87
C PRO A 356 4.36 6.94 19.77
N ILE A 357 5.54 6.46 19.36
CA ILE A 357 5.82 5.02 19.28
C ILE A 357 5.94 4.41 20.67
N LYS A 358 6.57 5.11 21.64
CA LYS A 358 6.63 4.65 23.03
C LYS A 358 5.24 4.51 23.64
N ARG A 359 4.39 5.52 23.47
CA ARG A 359 3.01 5.51 23.99
C ARG A 359 2.18 4.40 23.37
N TYR A 360 2.28 4.20 22.06
CA TYR A 360 1.57 3.11 21.37
C TYR A 360 2.08 1.72 21.78
N LYS A 361 3.39 1.54 22.00
CA LYS A 361 3.94 0.28 22.56
C LYS A 361 3.40 -0.01 23.95
N LYS A 362 3.30 0.99 24.82
CA LYS A 362 2.68 0.85 26.14
C LYS A 362 1.21 0.43 26.03
N TYR A 363 0.45 1.06 25.13
CA TYR A 363 -0.93 0.67 24.81
C TYR A 363 -1.02 -0.82 24.39
N LEU A 364 -0.13 -1.29 23.52
CA LEU A 364 -0.10 -2.69 23.10
C LEU A 364 0.22 -3.65 24.25
N GLU A 365 1.11 -3.28 25.17
CA GLU A 365 1.44 -4.09 26.35
C GLU A 365 0.27 -4.21 27.33
N GLU A 366 -0.51 -3.14 27.49
CA GLU A 366 -1.68 -3.11 28.37
C GLU A 366 -2.85 -3.90 27.78
N ASN A 367 -3.10 -3.81 26.48
CA ASN A 367 -4.20 -4.52 25.81
C ASN A 367 -3.90 -5.99 25.53
N ARG A 368 -2.64 -6.44 25.59
CA ARG A 368 -2.28 -7.88 25.53
C ARG A 368 -2.53 -8.63 26.83
N LYS A 369 -2.70 -7.91 27.94
CA LYS A 369 -2.93 -8.49 29.27
C LYS A 369 -4.42 -8.67 29.59
N GLN A 370 -5.30 -8.15 28.74
CA GLN A 370 -6.75 -8.37 28.75
C GLN A 370 -7.08 -9.49 27.77
#